data_AF-M7NR10-F1
#
_entry.id   AF-M7NR10-F1
#
_cell.length_a   1.000
_cell.length_b   1.000
_cell.length_c   1.000
_cell.angle_alpha   90.00
_cell.angle_beta   90.00
_cell.angle_gamma   90.00
#
_symmetry.space_group_name_H-M   'P 1'
#
loop_
_entity.id
_entity.type
_entity.pdbx_description
1 polymer ?
#
loop_
_entity_poly.entity_id
_entity_poly.type
_entity_poly.pdbx_seq_one_letter_code
_entity_poly.pdbx_strand_id
1 'polypeptide(L)'
;MKLPFKKKPWEGAQIVEIRLLFPAHSWMLCRLLAVDPEKLILDFLTTLGGESYSRQGPARQLLEEYLLHCDYGQQHYTPEDIRLMLEELRAIGLLWPREASRKITQRHTAWRNMYHQYWYRKWYDKNRRKH
;
A
#
# COMPACT_ATOMS: atom_id res chain seq x y z
N MET A 1 6.23 -17.86 5.10
CA MET A 1 5.89 -16.78 6.06
C MET A 1 4.41 -16.89 6.40
N LYS A 2 4.03 -17.01 7.68
CA LYS A 2 2.61 -16.89 8.07
C LYS A 2 2.22 -15.42 8.01
N LEU A 3 1.21 -15.11 7.22
CA LEU A 3 0.71 -13.74 7.11
C LEU A 3 -0.10 -13.37 8.38
N PRO A 4 0.02 -12.15 8.91
CA PRO A 4 -0.78 -11.70 10.05
C PRO A 4 -2.25 -11.43 9.70
N PHE A 5 -2.62 -11.56 8.42
CA PHE A 5 -3.95 -11.25 7.91
C PHE A 5 -4.93 -12.42 8.13
N LYS A 6 -6.09 -12.11 8.72
CA LYS A 6 -7.20 -13.08 8.89
C LYS A 6 -8.03 -13.26 7.62
N LYS A 7 -7.91 -12.32 6.68
CA LYS A 7 -8.67 -12.21 5.44
C LYS A 7 -7.72 -12.17 4.25
N LYS A 8 -8.26 -12.37 3.05
CA LYS A 8 -7.42 -12.35 1.83
C LYS A 8 -6.86 -10.94 1.59
N PRO A 9 -5.65 -10.79 1.01
CA PRO A 9 -5.01 -9.47 0.86
C PRO A 9 -5.85 -8.40 0.13
N TRP A 10 -6.78 -8.82 -0.73
CA TRP A 10 -7.65 -7.94 -1.50
C TRP A 10 -9.01 -7.61 -0.85
N GLU A 11 -9.31 -8.13 0.34
CA GLU A 11 -10.59 -7.94 1.05
C GLU A 11 -10.68 -6.58 1.78
N GLY A 12 -10.24 -5.52 1.11
CA GLY A 12 -10.25 -4.14 1.63
C GLY A 12 -9.27 -3.90 2.77
N ALA A 13 -9.42 -2.76 3.47
CA ALA A 13 -8.63 -2.43 4.63
C ALA A 13 -8.91 -3.42 5.78
N GLN A 14 -7.85 -3.90 6.42
CA GLN A 14 -7.91 -4.83 7.53
C GLN A 14 -7.22 -4.23 8.74
N ILE A 15 -7.86 -4.35 9.90
CA ILE A 15 -7.20 -4.02 11.16
C ILE A 15 -6.25 -5.17 11.48
N VAL A 16 -4.97 -4.82 11.66
CA VAL A 16 -3.92 -5.77 12.01
C VAL A 16 -3.22 -5.25 13.26
N GLU A 17 -3.10 -6.11 14.26
CA GLU A 17 -2.28 -5.84 15.43
C GLU A 17 -0.86 -6.34 15.17
N ILE A 18 0.11 -5.43 15.22
CA ILE A 18 1.53 -5.74 15.00
C ILE A 18 2.29 -5.34 16.26
N ARG A 19 3.01 -6.28 16.85
CA ARG A 19 4.02 -5.96 17.87
C ARG A 19 5.33 -5.63 17.15
N LEU A 20 5.72 -4.37 17.20
CA LEU A 20 6.94 -3.87 16.58
C LEU A 20 7.90 -3.39 17.66
N LEU A 21 9.17 -3.77 17.55
CA LEU A 21 10.24 -3.08 18.28
C LEU A 21 10.49 -1.75 17.55
N PHE A 22 10.01 -0.65 18.13
CA PHE A 22 10.22 0.68 17.56
C PHE A 22 11.61 1.20 17.95
N PRO A 23 12.53 1.46 16.99
CA PRO A 23 13.89 1.85 17.31
C PRO A 23 13.95 3.15 18.14
N ALA A 24 14.86 3.21 19.11
CA ALA A 24 15.05 4.40 19.95
C ALA A 24 15.32 5.67 19.11
N HIS A 25 16.10 5.55 18.03
CA HIS A 25 16.37 6.64 17.10
C HIS A 25 15.09 7.20 16.46
N SER A 26 14.19 6.33 16.01
CA SER A 26 12.89 6.72 15.48
C SER A 26 12.03 7.38 16.56
N TRP A 27 12.07 6.88 17.79
CA TRP A 27 11.36 7.46 18.93
C TRP A 27 11.82 8.89 19.23
N MET A 28 13.15 9.12 19.23
CA MET A 28 13.73 10.45 19.41
C MET A 28 13.30 11.41 18.31
N LEU A 29 13.33 10.98 17.05
CA LEU A 29 12.89 11.80 15.92
C LEU A 29 11.41 12.17 16.01
N CYS A 30 10.53 11.22 16.31
CA CYS A 30 9.10 11.47 16.51
C CYS A 30 8.86 12.55 17.57
N ARG A 31 9.60 12.49 18.70
CA ARG A 31 9.49 13.48 19.78
C ARG A 31 9.96 14.86 19.37
N LEU A 32 11.09 14.95 18.67
CA LEU A 32 11.65 16.23 18.22
C LEU A 32 10.78 16.90 17.15
N LEU A 33 10.18 16.12 16.25
CA LEU A 33 9.35 16.60 15.16
C LEU A 33 7.87 16.75 15.53
N ALA A 34 7.49 16.45 16.77
CA ALA A 34 6.10 16.40 17.24
C ALA A 34 5.18 15.53 16.36
N VAL A 35 5.69 14.36 15.95
CA VAL A 35 4.96 13.38 15.12
C VAL A 35 4.62 12.15 15.95
N ASP A 36 3.37 11.72 15.92
CA ASP A 36 2.94 10.45 16.50
C ASP A 36 3.53 9.27 15.69
N PRO A 37 4.24 8.31 16.33
CA PRO A 37 4.73 7.11 15.67
C PRO A 37 3.69 6.33 14.86
N GLU A 38 2.46 6.21 15.37
CA GLU A 38 1.38 5.50 14.66
C GLU A 38 1.01 6.24 13.38
N LYS A 39 0.88 7.57 13.47
CA LYS A 39 0.63 8.42 12.30
C LYS A 39 1.75 8.33 11.28
N LEU A 40 3.01 8.32 11.73
CA LEU A 40 4.17 8.20 10.83
C LEU A 40 4.12 6.89 10.03
N ILE A 41 3.87 5.77 10.70
CA ILE A 41 3.77 4.45 10.07
C ILE A 41 2.58 4.41 9.11
N LEU A 42 1.42 4.93 9.53
CA LEU A 42 0.21 4.96 8.70
C LEU A 42 0.40 5.83 7.45
N ASP A 43 0.96 7.03 7.60
CA ASP A 43 1.27 7.92 6.48
C ASP A 43 2.22 7.23 5.49
N PHE A 44 3.25 6.53 5.99
CA PHE A 44 4.16 5.76 5.15
C PHE A 44 3.44 4.67 4.36
N LEU A 45 2.70 3.79 5.04
CA LEU A 45 2.02 2.64 4.42
C LEU A 45 0.97 3.07 3.41
N THR A 46 0.20 4.11 3.73
CA THR A 46 -0.88 4.61 2.87
C THR A 46 -0.33 5.37 1.66
N THR A 47 0.78 6.10 1.82
CA THR A 47 1.50 6.76 0.70
C THR A 47 2.11 5.74 -0.24
N LEU A 48 2.79 4.72 0.27
CA LEU A 48 3.33 3.64 -0.54
C LEU A 48 2.22 2.85 -1.25
N GLY A 49 1.13 2.52 -0.54
CA GLY A 49 -0.02 1.79 -1.09
C GLY A 49 -0.91 2.60 -2.04
N GLY A 50 -0.69 3.91 -2.16
CA GLY A 50 -1.45 4.78 -3.06
C GLY A 50 -2.92 4.98 -2.66
N GLU A 51 -3.23 4.95 -1.36
CA GLU A 51 -4.60 5.19 -0.88
C GLU A 51 -5.11 6.58 -1.25
N SER A 52 -6.44 6.74 -1.32
CA SER A 52 -7.07 7.98 -1.80
C SER A 52 -6.80 9.22 -0.93
N TYR A 53 -6.47 9.01 0.34
CA TYR A 53 -6.14 10.04 1.33
C TYR A 53 -4.62 10.14 1.58
N SER A 54 -3.82 9.44 0.79
CA SER A 54 -2.37 9.42 0.95
C SER A 54 -1.68 10.66 0.42
N ARG A 55 -0.42 10.87 0.84
CA ARG A 55 0.41 11.98 0.33
C ARG A 55 0.69 11.79 -1.17
N GLN A 56 0.69 12.88 -1.90
CA GLN A 56 0.99 12.90 -3.34
C GLN A 56 2.33 13.61 -3.60
N GLY A 57 2.84 13.49 -4.83
CA GLY A 57 4.03 14.23 -5.26
C GLY A 57 5.36 13.63 -4.74
N PRO A 58 6.37 14.47 -4.44
CA PRO A 58 7.75 14.01 -4.22
C PRO A 58 7.92 12.96 -3.12
N ALA A 59 7.17 13.08 -2.02
CA ALA A 59 7.25 12.12 -0.91
C ALA A 59 6.93 10.70 -1.36
N ARG A 60 5.97 10.54 -2.28
CA ARG A 60 5.62 9.22 -2.83
C ARG A 60 6.73 8.69 -3.73
N GLN A 61 7.27 9.52 -4.62
CA GLN A 61 8.36 9.12 -5.52
C GLN A 61 9.56 8.59 -4.74
N LEU A 62 9.93 9.29 -3.65
CA LEU A 62 11.00 8.83 -2.75
C LEU A 62 10.69 7.48 -2.08
N LEU A 63 9.43 7.21 -1.74
CA LEU A 63 9.05 5.90 -1.17
C LEU A 63 9.08 4.78 -2.21
N GLU A 64 8.67 5.06 -3.44
CA GLU A 64 8.76 4.10 -4.55
C GLU A 64 10.23 3.78 -4.87
N GLU A 65 11.09 4.79 -4.95
CA GLU A 65 12.54 4.64 -5.12
C GLU A 65 13.18 3.86 -3.96
N TYR A 66 12.83 4.20 -2.72
CA TYR A 66 13.28 3.48 -1.54
C TYR A 66 12.89 2.00 -1.60
N LEU A 67 11.65 1.69 -2.00
CA LEU A 67 11.18 0.31 -2.13
C LEU A 67 12.00 -0.47 -3.17
N LEU A 68 12.29 0.16 -4.31
CA LEU A 68 13.10 -0.45 -5.37
C LEU A 68 14.53 -0.73 -4.92
N HIS A 69 15.13 0.16 -4.12
CA HIS A 69 16.47 -0.01 -3.57
C HIS A 69 16.57 -1.02 -2.42
N CYS A 70 15.45 -1.39 -1.81
CA CYS A 70 15.43 -2.47 -0.81
C CYS A 70 15.44 -3.87 -1.43
N ASP A 71 15.45 -3.98 -2.77
CA ASP A 71 15.47 -5.22 -3.54
C ASP A 71 14.34 -6.22 -3.22
N TYR A 72 13.24 -5.73 -2.64
CA TYR A 72 12.09 -6.57 -2.30
C TYR A 72 11.46 -7.17 -3.56
N GLY A 73 11.37 -8.51 -3.59
CA GLY A 73 10.68 -9.22 -4.67
C GLY A 73 11.39 -9.20 -6.02
N GLN A 74 12.62 -8.66 -6.11
CA GLN A 74 13.36 -8.57 -7.38
C GLN A 74 13.73 -9.93 -7.99
N GLN A 75 13.76 -10.99 -7.18
CA GLN A 75 13.88 -12.37 -7.65
C GLN A 75 12.71 -12.83 -8.54
N HIS A 76 11.59 -12.09 -8.55
CA HIS A 76 10.36 -12.44 -9.26
C HIS A 76 9.95 -11.37 -10.28
N TYR A 77 10.18 -10.10 -9.96
CA TYR A 77 9.70 -8.93 -10.68
C TYR A 77 10.84 -7.99 -11.04
N THR A 78 10.79 -7.38 -12.22
CA THR A 78 11.75 -6.32 -12.56
C THR A 78 11.39 -5.02 -11.84
N PRO A 79 12.32 -4.05 -11.77
CA PRO A 79 12.00 -2.71 -11.26
C PRO A 79 10.80 -2.06 -11.98
N GLU A 80 10.67 -2.27 -13.29
CA GLU A 80 9.56 -1.76 -14.11
C GLU A 80 8.23 -2.42 -13.72
N ASP A 81 8.23 -3.72 -13.43
CA ASP A 81 7.05 -4.42 -12.92
C ASP A 81 6.58 -3.83 -11.59
N ILE A 82 7.51 -3.56 -10.67
CA ILE A 82 7.19 -2.98 -9.35
C ILE A 82 6.65 -1.56 -9.51
N ARG A 83 7.23 -0.74 -10.39
CA ARG A 83 6.70 0.59 -10.69
C ARG A 83 5.27 0.52 -11.22
N LEU A 84 5.03 -0.39 -12.17
CA LEU A 84 3.69 -0.57 -12.74
C LEU A 84 2.68 -1.05 -11.69
N MET A 85 3.07 -1.95 -10.79
CA MET A 85 2.23 -2.36 -9.65
C MET A 85 1.78 -1.15 -8.81
N LEU A 86 2.71 -0.27 -8.45
CA LEU A 86 2.45 0.91 -7.61
C LEU A 86 1.61 1.96 -8.34
N GLU A 87 1.82 2.13 -9.64
CA GLU A 87 1.03 3.01 -10.50
C GLU A 87 -0.42 2.52 -10.64
N GLU A 88 -0.63 1.23 -10.87
CA GLU A 88 -1.97 0.63 -10.93
C GLU A 88 -2.74 0.84 -9.63
N LEU A 89 -2.10 0.60 -8.47
CA LEU A 89 -2.72 0.85 -7.16
C LEU A 89 -3.08 2.33 -6.95
N ARG A 90 -2.21 3.24 -7.40
CA ARG A 90 -2.48 4.69 -7.35
C ARG A 90 -3.70 5.06 -8.17
N ALA A 91 -3.82 4.53 -9.38
CA ALA A 91 -4.93 4.86 -10.26
C ALA A 91 -6.27 4.50 -9.58
N ILE A 92 -6.33 3.36 -8.90
CA ILE A 92 -7.49 2.96 -8.10
C ILE A 92 -7.77 3.95 -6.97
N GLY A 93 -6.73 4.38 -6.24
CA GLY A 93 -6.85 5.35 -5.16
C GLY A 93 -7.34 6.73 -5.63
N LEU A 94 -6.87 7.19 -6.80
CA LEU A 94 -7.27 8.47 -7.39
C LEU A 94 -8.73 8.48 -7.87
N LEU A 95 -9.28 7.32 -8.21
CA LEU A 95 -10.68 7.19 -8.64
C LEU A 95 -11.70 7.29 -7.48
N TRP A 96 -11.22 7.45 -6.24
CA TRP A 96 -12.10 7.53 -5.08
C TRP A 96 -13.10 8.70 -5.19
N PRO A 97 -14.41 8.43 -5.09
CA PRO A 97 -15.43 9.44 -5.33
C PRO A 97 -15.62 10.31 -4.08
N ARG A 98 -14.78 11.34 -3.94
CA ARG A 98 -14.87 12.33 -2.86
C ARG A 98 -16.25 13.02 -2.91
N GLU A 99 -16.87 13.20 -1.75
CA GLU A 99 -18.16 13.91 -1.59
C GLU A 99 -19.35 13.27 -2.32
N ALA A 100 -19.21 12.05 -2.84
CA ALA A 100 -20.28 11.38 -3.55
C ALA A 100 -21.34 10.81 -2.60
N SER A 101 -22.55 10.61 -3.12
CA SER A 101 -23.63 9.94 -2.38
C SER A 101 -23.21 8.55 -1.88
N ARG A 102 -23.85 8.09 -0.80
CA ARG A 102 -23.63 6.73 -0.24
C ARG A 102 -23.76 5.64 -1.31
N LYS A 103 -24.72 5.77 -2.23
CA LYS A 103 -24.95 4.80 -3.32
C LYS A 103 -23.76 4.73 -4.28
N ILE A 104 -23.19 5.88 -4.65
CA ILE A 104 -21.99 5.94 -5.51
C ILE A 104 -20.80 5.36 -4.78
N THR A 105 -20.60 5.75 -3.52
CA THR A 105 -19.52 5.23 -2.66
C THR A 105 -19.59 3.71 -2.55
N GLN A 106 -20.77 3.13 -2.31
CA GLN A 106 -20.96 1.68 -2.23
C GLN A 106 -20.63 0.96 -3.54
N ARG A 107 -21.08 1.51 -4.68
CA ARG A 107 -20.76 0.96 -6.00
C ARG A 107 -19.25 1.01 -6.28
N HIS A 108 -18.60 2.12 -5.95
CA HIS A 108 -17.15 2.26 -6.09
C HIS A 108 -16.41 1.27 -5.19
N THR A 109 -16.82 1.09 -3.93
CA THR A 109 -16.23 0.10 -3.03
C THR A 109 -16.35 -1.33 -3.58
N ALA A 110 -17.51 -1.70 -4.13
CA ALA A 110 -17.70 -3.01 -4.75
C ALA A 110 -16.77 -3.22 -5.95
N TRP A 111 -16.69 -2.23 -6.85
CA TRP A 111 -15.76 -2.24 -7.98
C TRP A 111 -14.31 -2.33 -7.53
N ARG A 112 -13.90 -1.51 -6.55
CA ARG A 112 -12.54 -1.48 -6.00
C ARG A 112 -12.13 -2.83 -5.44
N ASN A 113 -13.03 -3.51 -4.71
CA ASN A 113 -12.75 -4.85 -4.17
C ASN A 113 -12.56 -5.89 -5.28
N MET A 114 -13.39 -5.87 -6.32
CA MET A 114 -13.22 -6.75 -7.48
C MET A 114 -11.89 -6.47 -8.20
N TYR A 115 -11.55 -5.19 -8.36
CA TYR A 115 -10.31 -4.81 -9.03
C TYR A 115 -9.07 -5.19 -8.21
N HIS A 116 -9.06 -4.96 -6.89
CA HIS A 116 -7.97 -5.41 -6.02
C HIS A 116 -7.75 -6.93 -6.12
N GLN A 117 -8.84 -7.72 -6.19
CA GLN A 117 -8.75 -9.16 -6.37
C GLN A 117 -8.12 -9.54 -7.71
N TYR A 118 -8.55 -8.90 -8.79
CA TYR A 118 -7.96 -9.10 -10.12
C TYR A 118 -6.49 -8.70 -10.13
N TRP A 119 -6.17 -7.51 -9.64
CA TRP A 119 -4.82 -6.95 -9.56
C TRP A 119 -3.87 -7.88 -8.81
N TYR A 120 -4.28 -8.36 -7.64
CA TYR A 120 -3.48 -9.29 -6.85
C TYR A 120 -3.20 -10.58 -7.63
N ARG A 121 -4.24 -11.17 -8.24
CA ARG A 121 -4.09 -12.42 -9.02
C ARG A 121 -3.17 -12.23 -10.22
N LYS A 122 -3.34 -11.15 -10.99
CA LYS A 122 -2.50 -10.81 -12.14
C LYS A 122 -1.01 -10.88 -11.77
N TRP A 123 -0.62 -10.19 -10.71
CA TRP A 123 0.78 -10.11 -10.30
C TRP A 123 1.27 -11.37 -9.59
N TYR A 124 0.44 -11.98 -8.75
CA TYR A 124 0.76 -13.24 -8.08
C TYR A 124 0.99 -14.39 -9.07
N ASP A 125 0.13 -14.52 -10.08
CA ASP A 125 0.21 -15.60 -11.08
C ASP A 125 1.40 -15.41 -12.04
N LYS A 126 1.82 -14.16 -12.30
CA LYS A 126 3.04 -13.87 -13.08
C LYS A 126 4.27 -14.51 -12.43
N ASN A 127 4.34 -14.52 -11.11
CA ASN A 127 5.44 -15.16 -10.37
C ASN A 127 5.37 -16.70 -10.46
N ARG A 128 4.17 -17.28 -10.36
CA ARG A 128 3.97 -18.73 -10.40
C ARG A 128 4.28 -19.39 -11.75
N ARG A 129 4.44 -18.62 -12.84
CA ARG A 129 4.77 -19.15 -14.18
C ARG A 129 6.28 -19.25 -14.44
N LYS A 130 7.13 -18.86 -13.48
CA LYS A 130 8.61 -18.94 -13.60
C LYS A 130 9.22 -20.14 -12.86
N HIS A 131 8.40 -21.07 -12.37
CA HIS A 131 8.84 -22.33 -11.75
C HIS A 131 8.21 -23.52 -12.45
#